data_AF-A0A3B4A025-F1
#
_entry.id   AF-A0A3B4A025-F1
#
_cell.length_a   1.000
_cell.length_b   1.000
_cell.length_c   1.000
_cell.angle_alpha   90.00
_cell.angle_beta   90.00
_cell.angle_gamma   90.00
#
_symmetry.space_group_name_H-M   'P 1'
#
loop_
_entity.id
_entity.type
_entity.pdbx_description
1 polymer ?
#
loop_
_entity_poly.entity_id
_entity_poly.type
_entity_poly.pdbx_seq_one_letter_code
_entity_poly.pdbx_strand_id
1 'polypeptide(L)'
;MFACVWPASVVYICIFCVRFLARTLVRMSGHNPLLRLEQRAAEADQIIEYLKQQVQLLKEKAMVQASAREEKKLMVENAKLKNEIEELKKQLLEKEKKRGGMCTSKYVTNWALFEPACCVTVFPDFAVTEKAEKKQPAPSQDEAKVDVSRLDLRIGLIISAEKHPDADSLYVEQVDVGEACPRTVVSGLVKHIPLDKMQNRMAVLLCNLKPAKMRGVVSQAMVMCASSPDKVEILDPPSGAVPGDRVTFQGFPGEPDKELNPKKKVWEQVQPDLLTDAQCVATYKGAAFEVAGKGVCKAQTMSNSGIK
;
A
#
# COMPACT_ATOMS: atom_id res chain seq x y z
N MET A 1 86.09 56.84 22.65
CA MET A 1 84.85 56.04 22.49
C MET A 1 84.08 56.13 23.79
N PHE A 2 83.07 57.00 23.85
CA PHE A 2 82.23 57.19 25.05
C PHE A 2 81.02 56.26 24.96
N ALA A 3 80.91 55.30 25.89
CA ALA A 3 79.75 54.45 26.04
C ALA A 3 78.75 55.14 26.98
N CYS A 4 77.64 55.65 26.43
CA CYS A 4 76.51 56.12 27.22
C CYS A 4 75.78 54.93 27.84
N VAL A 5 76.00 54.71 29.14
CA VAL A 5 75.23 53.78 29.96
C VAL A 5 73.94 54.49 30.38
N TRP A 6 72.79 54.07 29.83
CA TRP A 6 71.48 54.53 30.29
C TRP A 6 71.04 53.71 31.52
N PRO A 7 70.41 54.34 32.53
CA PRO A 7 69.98 53.67 33.75
C PRO A 7 68.86 52.64 33.47
N ALA A 8 68.98 51.47 34.08
CA ALA A 8 68.12 50.30 33.88
C ALA A 8 66.61 50.56 34.09
N SER A 9 66.25 51.61 34.84
CA SER A 9 64.88 52.06 35.07
C SER A 9 64.19 52.58 33.79
N VAL A 10 64.93 53.19 32.86
CA VAL A 10 64.35 53.72 31.61
C VAL A 10 64.06 52.61 30.60
N VAL A 11 64.89 51.56 30.57
CA VAL A 11 64.68 50.37 29.75
C VAL A 11 63.46 49.58 30.23
N TYR A 12 63.27 49.47 31.54
CA TYR A 12 62.10 48.78 32.12
C TYR A 12 60.79 49.49 31.84
N ILE A 13 60.75 50.82 31.94
CA ILE A 13 59.56 51.63 31.63
C ILE A 13 59.22 51.51 30.13
N CYS A 14 60.21 51.51 29.24
CA CYS A 14 60.00 51.38 27.80
C CYS A 14 59.44 49.99 27.43
N ILE A 15 59.97 48.92 28.02
CA ILE A 15 59.47 47.55 27.80
C ILE A 15 58.06 47.37 28.36
N PHE A 16 57.76 47.95 29.52
CA PHE A 16 56.43 47.87 30.12
C PHE A 16 55.41 48.68 29.32
N CYS A 17 55.78 49.86 28.81
CA CYS A 17 54.93 50.69 27.96
C CYS A 17 54.65 50.02 26.61
N VAL A 18 55.65 49.40 25.97
CA VAL A 18 55.48 48.63 24.72
C VAL A 18 54.64 47.37 24.94
N ARG A 19 54.84 46.65 26.06
CA ARG A 19 53.99 45.49 26.40
C ARG A 19 52.56 45.88 26.76
N PHE A 20 52.37 47.03 27.41
CA PHE A 20 51.05 47.56 27.73
C PHE A 20 50.34 48.04 26.45
N LEU A 21 51.00 48.81 25.58
CA LEU A 21 50.46 49.19 24.27
C LEU A 21 50.16 47.96 23.41
N ALA A 22 51.02 46.94 23.39
CA ALA A 22 50.78 45.70 22.65
C ALA A 22 49.59 44.91 23.21
N ARG A 23 49.41 44.85 24.54
CA ARG A 23 48.23 44.23 25.16
C ARG A 23 46.94 45.00 24.90
N THR A 24 47.00 46.32 24.86
CA THR A 24 45.85 47.17 24.54
C THR A 24 45.48 47.10 23.06
N LEU A 25 46.49 46.99 22.16
CA LEU A 25 46.29 46.78 20.72
C LEU A 25 45.72 45.39 20.39
N VAL A 26 46.12 44.33 21.12
CA VAL A 26 45.52 43.00 20.98
C VAL A 26 44.07 42.98 21.47
N ARG A 27 43.77 43.72 22.55
CA ARG A 27 42.40 43.86 23.08
C ARG A 27 41.48 44.74 22.22
N MET A 28 42.03 45.51 21.30
CA MET A 28 41.31 46.34 20.33
C MET A 28 41.19 45.73 18.93
N SER A 29 41.67 44.51 18.70
CA SER A 29 41.35 43.75 17.49
C SER A 29 39.93 43.17 17.60
N GLY A 30 38.96 44.08 17.60
CA GLY A 30 37.54 43.76 17.52
C GLY A 30 37.27 42.93 16.26
N HIS A 31 36.52 41.86 16.47
CA HIS A 31 35.97 40.91 15.50
C HIS A 31 36.86 39.71 15.17
N ASN A 32 36.59 38.61 15.89
CA ASN A 32 36.88 37.26 15.39
C ASN A 32 36.04 37.02 14.13
N PRO A 33 36.63 37.04 12.91
CA PRO A 33 35.87 36.82 11.68
C PRO A 33 35.22 35.43 11.64
N LEU A 34 35.84 34.47 12.34
CA LEU A 34 35.38 33.10 12.51
C LEU A 34 34.03 33.02 13.23
N LEU A 35 33.85 33.79 14.31
CA LEU A 35 32.60 33.79 15.08
C LEU A 35 31.43 34.40 14.29
N ARG A 36 31.70 35.40 13.44
CA ARG A 36 30.70 35.98 12.52
C ARG A 36 30.30 35.02 11.41
N LEU A 37 31.24 34.21 10.92
CA LEU A 37 30.95 33.18 9.92
C LEU A 37 30.10 32.07 10.52
N GLU A 38 30.43 31.63 11.73
CA GLU A 38 29.68 30.62 12.48
C GLU A 38 28.26 31.09 12.80
N GLN A 39 28.11 32.36 13.21
CA GLN A 39 26.79 32.95 13.47
C GLN A 39 25.93 33.06 12.19
N ARG A 40 26.53 33.46 11.06
CA ARG A 40 25.84 33.49 9.76
C ARG A 40 25.46 32.09 9.25
N ALA A 41 26.29 31.08 9.53
CA ALA A 41 25.98 29.70 9.20
C ALA A 41 24.77 29.20 10.02
N ALA A 42 24.76 29.48 11.33
CA ALA A 42 23.63 29.13 12.19
C ALA A 42 22.33 29.85 11.80
N GLU A 43 22.40 31.13 11.42
CA GLU A 43 21.25 31.88 10.89
C GLU A 43 20.74 31.29 9.56
N ALA A 44 21.65 30.89 8.66
CA ALA A 44 21.28 30.23 7.41
C ALA A 44 20.61 28.88 7.65
N ASP A 45 21.10 28.07 8.60
CA ASP A 45 20.50 26.79 8.97
C ASP A 45 19.09 26.97 9.54
N GLN A 46 18.86 27.98 10.39
CA GLN A 46 17.52 28.31 10.88
C GLN A 46 16.56 28.71 9.75
N ILE A 47 17.03 29.49 8.77
CA ILE A 47 16.23 29.87 7.59
C ILE A 47 15.89 28.64 6.75
N ILE A 48 16.85 27.73 6.55
CA ILE A 48 16.65 26.48 5.81
C ILE A 48 15.60 25.60 6.50
N GLU A 49 15.69 25.46 7.82
CA GLU A 49 14.74 24.69 8.63
C GLU A 49 13.31 25.26 8.50
N TYR A 50 13.18 26.59 8.60
CA TYR A 50 11.91 27.29 8.43
C TYR A 50 11.31 27.10 7.03
N LEU A 51 12.13 27.24 5.97
CA LEU A 51 11.69 27.05 4.60
C LEU A 51 11.29 25.59 4.33
N LYS A 52 12.00 24.61 4.90
CA LYS A 52 11.62 23.19 4.84
C LYS A 52 10.24 22.97 5.46
N GLN A 53 9.97 23.54 6.64
CA GLN A 53 8.66 23.47 7.29
C GLN A 53 7.57 24.12 6.45
N GLN A 54 7.82 25.29 5.84
CA GLN A 54 6.85 25.94 4.95
C GLN A 54 6.55 25.08 3.71
N VAL A 55 7.56 24.49 3.08
CA VAL A 55 7.38 23.60 1.91
C VAL A 55 6.59 22.36 2.30
N GLN A 56 6.83 21.79 3.49
CA GLN A 56 6.10 20.64 3.99
C GLN A 56 4.62 20.97 4.21
N LEU A 57 4.32 22.10 4.86
CA LEU A 57 2.95 22.58 5.05
C LEU A 57 2.24 22.85 3.71
N LEU A 58 2.94 23.39 2.71
CA LEU A 58 2.37 23.59 1.39
C LEU A 58 2.06 22.27 0.68
N LYS A 59 2.92 21.26 0.81
CA LYS A 59 2.68 19.90 0.27
C LYS A 59 1.47 19.24 0.95
N GLU A 60 1.38 19.31 2.27
CA GLU A 60 0.24 18.77 3.02
C GLU A 60 -1.07 19.48 2.63
N LYS A 61 -1.07 20.81 2.53
CA LYS A 61 -2.23 21.57 2.04
C LYS A 61 -2.64 21.17 0.63
N ALA A 62 -1.69 20.98 -0.28
CA ALA A 62 -1.97 20.55 -1.66
C ALA A 62 -2.54 19.13 -1.71
N MET A 63 -1.99 18.21 -0.91
CA MET A 63 -2.47 16.83 -0.81
C MET A 63 -3.91 16.77 -0.27
N VAL A 64 -4.19 17.46 0.85
CA VAL A 64 -5.54 17.54 1.43
C VAL A 64 -6.52 18.22 0.48
N GLN A 65 -6.07 19.23 -0.28
CA GLN A 65 -6.93 19.88 -1.26
C GLN A 65 -7.24 18.95 -2.45
N ALA A 66 -6.29 18.10 -2.86
CA ALA A 66 -6.50 17.11 -3.91
C ALA A 66 -7.49 16.03 -3.46
N SER A 67 -7.28 15.44 -2.28
CA SER A 67 -8.19 14.43 -1.73
C SER A 67 -9.60 15.01 -1.50
N ALA A 68 -9.72 16.22 -0.97
CA ALA A 68 -11.02 16.87 -0.78
C ALA A 68 -11.75 17.17 -2.10
N ARG A 69 -11.03 17.38 -3.21
CA ARG A 69 -11.64 17.53 -4.55
C ARG A 69 -12.14 16.20 -5.07
N GLU A 70 -11.40 15.12 -4.86
CA GLU A 70 -11.79 13.77 -5.25
C GLU A 70 -12.99 13.28 -4.42
N GLU A 71 -12.98 13.47 -3.11
CA GLU A 71 -14.12 13.18 -2.23
C GLU A 71 -15.40 13.90 -2.69
N LYS A 72 -15.29 15.18 -3.08
CA LYS A 72 -16.43 15.93 -3.62
C LYS A 72 -16.93 15.37 -4.95
N LYS A 73 -16.03 14.96 -5.85
CA LYS A 73 -16.41 14.30 -7.12
C LYS A 73 -17.14 12.99 -6.85
N LEU A 74 -16.60 12.16 -5.96
CA LEU A 74 -17.21 10.89 -5.56
C LEU A 74 -18.56 11.11 -4.86
N MET A 75 -18.73 12.16 -4.05
CA MET A 75 -20.03 12.49 -3.46
C MET A 75 -21.08 12.85 -4.52
N VAL A 76 -20.71 13.63 -5.54
CA VAL A 76 -21.62 13.99 -6.64
C VAL A 76 -21.99 12.75 -7.46
N GLU A 77 -21.02 11.89 -7.77
CA GLU A 77 -21.26 10.64 -8.50
C GLU A 77 -22.14 9.68 -7.71
N ASN A 78 -21.88 9.50 -6.42
CA ASN A 78 -22.73 8.70 -5.53
C ASN A 78 -24.16 9.26 -5.43
N ALA A 79 -24.33 10.58 -5.43
CA ALA A 79 -25.66 11.19 -5.46
C ALA A 79 -26.38 10.92 -6.80
N LYS A 80 -25.66 10.99 -7.92
CA LYS A 80 -26.20 10.69 -9.25
C LYS A 80 -26.62 9.22 -9.36
N LEU A 81 -25.76 8.29 -8.93
CA LEU A 81 -26.06 6.86 -8.92
C LEU A 81 -27.27 6.53 -8.02
N LYS A 82 -27.40 7.21 -6.87
CA LYS A 82 -28.60 7.06 -6.01
C LYS A 82 -29.87 7.47 -6.74
N ASN A 83 -29.85 8.58 -7.47
CA ASN A 83 -30.99 9.03 -8.28
C ASN A 83 -31.30 8.05 -9.42
N GLU A 84 -30.27 7.54 -10.11
CA GLU A 84 -30.45 6.54 -11.17
C GLU A 84 -31.04 5.23 -10.63
N ILE A 85 -30.59 4.77 -9.46
CA ILE A 85 -31.18 3.60 -8.77
C ILE A 85 -32.64 3.85 -8.41
N GLU A 86 -32.97 5.03 -7.90
CA GLU A 86 -34.35 5.38 -7.54
C GLU A 86 -35.25 5.43 -8.78
N GLU A 87 -34.74 5.96 -9.89
CA GLU A 87 -35.44 6.00 -11.17
C GLU A 87 -35.67 4.59 -11.74
N LEU A 88 -34.62 3.74 -11.74
CA LEU A 88 -34.75 2.34 -12.16
C LEU A 88 -35.73 1.56 -11.29
N LYS A 89 -35.77 1.83 -9.98
CA LYS A 89 -36.77 1.25 -9.07
C LYS A 89 -38.19 1.67 -9.43
N LYS A 90 -38.42 2.95 -9.77
CA LYS A 90 -39.73 3.43 -10.23
C LYS A 90 -40.15 2.76 -11.54
N GLN A 91 -39.22 2.63 -12.48
CA GLN A 91 -39.49 1.95 -13.76
C GLN A 91 -39.80 0.46 -13.57
N LEU A 92 -39.10 -0.23 -12.65
CA LEU A 92 -39.41 -1.61 -12.30
C LEU A 92 -40.81 -1.73 -11.69
N LEU A 93 -41.14 -0.86 -10.73
CA LEU A 93 -42.45 -0.81 -10.09
C LEU A 93 -43.58 -0.56 -11.12
N GLU A 94 -43.33 0.29 -12.13
CA GLU A 94 -44.28 0.58 -13.19
C GLU A 94 -44.44 -0.61 -14.15
N LYS A 95 -43.33 -1.29 -14.50
CA LYS A 95 -43.35 -2.52 -15.30
C LYS A 95 -44.04 -3.68 -14.56
N GLU A 96 -43.89 -3.77 -13.25
CA GLU A 96 -44.61 -4.74 -12.40
C GLU A 96 -46.12 -4.46 -12.38
N LYS A 97 -46.52 -3.19 -12.23
CA LYS A 97 -47.95 -2.79 -12.34
C LYS A 97 -48.53 -3.10 -13.72
N LYS A 98 -47.78 -2.86 -14.80
CA LYS A 98 -48.19 -3.16 -16.19
C LYS A 98 -48.28 -4.65 -16.49
N ARG A 99 -47.54 -5.50 -15.77
CA ARG A 99 -47.57 -6.97 -15.95
C ARG A 99 -48.74 -7.67 -15.27
N GLY A 100 -49.52 -6.97 -14.42
CA GLY A 100 -50.80 -7.44 -13.88
C GLY A 100 -50.76 -8.82 -13.18
N GLY A 101 -50.59 -8.85 -11.85
CA GLY A 101 -50.96 -10.03 -11.04
C GLY A 101 -50.10 -10.34 -9.81
N MET A 102 -50.44 -9.69 -8.69
CA MET A 102 -50.32 -10.10 -7.28
C MET A 102 -49.21 -11.10 -6.84
N CYS A 103 -48.26 -10.62 -6.04
CA CYS A 103 -48.03 -11.18 -4.70
C CYS A 103 -47.42 -10.09 -3.80
N THR A 104 -48.19 -9.65 -2.81
CA THR A 104 -47.77 -8.70 -1.80
C THR A 104 -46.76 -9.35 -0.86
N SER A 105 -45.53 -8.84 -0.80
CA SER A 105 -44.74 -8.87 0.43
C SER A 105 -44.10 -7.51 0.61
N LYS A 106 -44.64 -6.79 1.60
CA LYS A 106 -44.18 -5.48 2.04
C LYS A 106 -42.77 -5.60 2.62
N TYR A 107 -41.76 -5.05 1.96
CA TYR A 107 -40.52 -4.62 2.63
C TYR A 107 -39.91 -3.40 1.94
N VAL A 108 -40.51 -2.24 2.19
CA VAL A 108 -39.78 -0.98 2.44
C VAL A 108 -40.50 -0.45 3.69
N THR A 109 -39.89 -0.32 4.86
CA THR A 109 -38.83 0.63 5.25
C THR A 109 -38.42 0.30 6.70
N ASN A 110 -37.13 0.29 7.02
CA ASN A 110 -36.52 1.03 8.15
C ASN A 110 -35.16 0.44 8.50
N TRP A 111 -34.10 1.18 8.19
CA TRP A 111 -32.79 1.01 8.80
C TRP A 111 -32.51 2.24 9.66
N ALA A 112 -33.17 2.29 10.80
CA ALA A 112 -32.76 3.11 11.92
C ALA A 112 -33.45 2.59 13.19
N LEU A 113 -32.62 2.37 14.21
CA LEU A 113 -32.91 2.12 15.62
C LEU A 113 -32.98 0.66 16.12
N PHE A 114 -32.12 0.46 17.14
CA PHE A 114 -32.14 -0.50 18.24
C PHE A 114 -31.30 -1.79 18.15
N GLU A 115 -30.16 -1.74 18.87
CA GLU A 115 -29.58 -2.88 19.60
C GLU A 115 -30.51 -3.35 20.77
N PRO A 116 -30.08 -4.18 21.74
CA PRO A 116 -30.13 -5.63 21.72
C PRO A 116 -31.03 -6.21 22.84
N ALA A 117 -31.85 -7.24 22.59
CA ALA A 117 -32.41 -8.07 23.67
C ALA A 117 -33.05 -9.38 23.17
N CYS A 118 -32.50 -10.49 23.68
CA CYS A 118 -33.17 -11.62 24.30
C CYS A 118 -34.50 -12.22 23.75
N CYS A 119 -34.40 -13.54 23.53
CA CYS A 119 -35.24 -14.60 24.13
C CYS A 119 -36.56 -15.02 23.43
N VAL A 120 -36.48 -16.21 22.81
CA VAL A 120 -37.37 -17.38 22.99
C VAL A 120 -38.86 -17.26 22.63
N THR A 121 -39.32 -18.11 21.71
CA THR A 121 -40.30 -19.19 22.02
C THR A 121 -40.50 -20.17 20.85
N VAL A 122 -40.07 -21.40 21.16
CA VAL A 122 -40.48 -22.78 20.80
C VAL A 122 -41.68 -23.02 19.86
N PHE A 123 -41.52 -24.05 18.98
CA PHE A 123 -42.40 -25.20 18.62
C PHE A 123 -42.45 -25.49 17.09
N PRO A 124 -42.67 -26.73 16.64
CA PRO A 124 -41.94 -27.99 16.87
C PRO A 124 -41.49 -28.68 15.55
N ASP A 125 -40.67 -29.72 15.68
CA ASP A 125 -40.21 -30.64 14.63
C ASP A 125 -41.37 -31.35 13.88
N PHE A 126 -41.24 -31.53 12.55
CA PHE A 126 -41.51 -32.83 11.92
C PHE A 126 -40.87 -32.99 10.52
N ALA A 127 -40.59 -34.24 10.20
CA ALA A 127 -39.64 -34.74 9.21
C ALA A 127 -39.99 -34.53 7.72
N VAL A 128 -38.89 -34.41 6.97
CA VAL A 128 -38.58 -34.71 5.56
C VAL A 128 -39.56 -35.63 4.80
N THR A 129 -39.85 -35.29 3.54
CA THR A 129 -39.88 -36.25 2.40
C THR A 129 -39.66 -35.52 1.07
N GLU A 130 -38.89 -36.17 0.20
CA GLU A 130 -38.40 -35.73 -1.12
C GLU A 130 -39.45 -35.69 -2.25
N LYS A 131 -39.19 -34.82 -3.24
CA LYS A 131 -39.09 -35.05 -4.72
C LYS A 131 -39.57 -33.79 -5.46
N ALA A 132 -38.66 -32.99 -6.01
CA ALA A 132 -38.05 -33.12 -7.35
C ALA A 132 -39.02 -32.79 -8.50
N GLU A 133 -38.90 -31.57 -9.05
CA GLU A 133 -39.09 -31.36 -10.48
C GLU A 133 -38.25 -30.18 -11.01
N LYS A 134 -37.74 -30.39 -12.23
CA LYS A 134 -36.61 -29.73 -12.88
C LYS A 134 -36.94 -28.33 -13.38
N LYS A 135 -36.00 -27.39 -13.21
CA LYS A 135 -35.83 -26.24 -14.11
C LYS A 135 -34.42 -26.26 -14.70
N GLN A 136 -34.37 -26.05 -16.00
CA GLN A 136 -33.28 -26.38 -16.91
C GLN A 136 -31.94 -25.69 -16.58
N PRO A 137 -30.82 -26.32 -16.96
CA PRO A 137 -29.47 -25.82 -16.73
C PRO A 137 -29.15 -24.69 -17.72
N ALA A 138 -28.70 -23.55 -17.16
CA ALA A 138 -27.88 -22.61 -17.92
C ALA A 138 -26.60 -23.34 -18.38
N PRO A 139 -26.09 -23.04 -19.59
CA PRO A 139 -25.14 -23.90 -20.27
C PRO A 139 -23.89 -24.11 -19.43
N SER A 140 -23.55 -25.39 -19.27
CA SER A 140 -22.24 -25.88 -18.90
C SER A 140 -21.21 -25.25 -19.83
N GLN A 141 -20.56 -24.18 -19.39
CA GLN A 141 -19.25 -23.86 -19.91
C GLN A 141 -18.34 -24.94 -19.37
N ASP A 142 -18.03 -25.88 -20.27
CA ASP A 142 -16.81 -26.65 -20.45
C ASP A 142 -16.04 -27.07 -19.18
N GLU A 143 -15.41 -28.23 -19.24
CA GLU A 143 -14.30 -28.56 -18.36
C GLU A 143 -13.16 -27.55 -18.61
N ALA A 144 -13.32 -26.34 -18.05
CA ALA A 144 -12.43 -25.21 -18.29
C ALA A 144 -11.10 -25.56 -17.64
N LYS A 145 -10.13 -25.83 -18.50
CA LYS A 145 -8.72 -25.99 -18.14
C LYS A 145 -8.36 -24.92 -17.12
N VAL A 146 -7.96 -25.32 -15.92
CA VAL A 146 -7.64 -24.38 -14.85
C VAL A 146 -6.45 -23.53 -15.26
N ASP A 147 -6.69 -22.24 -15.49
CA ASP A 147 -5.73 -21.30 -16.00
C ASP A 147 -5.62 -20.04 -15.12
N VAL A 148 -4.65 -19.19 -15.44
CA VAL A 148 -4.30 -18.02 -14.65
C VAL A 148 -5.39 -16.94 -14.63
N SER A 149 -6.31 -16.93 -15.61
CA SER A 149 -7.36 -15.91 -15.70
C SER A 149 -8.31 -15.91 -14.50
N ARG A 150 -8.40 -17.05 -13.80
CA ARG A 150 -9.22 -17.24 -12.60
C ARG A 150 -8.61 -16.57 -11.36
N LEU A 151 -7.32 -16.23 -11.39
CA LEU A 151 -6.64 -15.56 -10.28
C LEU A 151 -6.86 -14.05 -10.36
N ASP A 152 -7.19 -13.42 -9.23
CA ASP A 152 -7.28 -11.97 -9.12
C ASP A 152 -5.93 -11.42 -8.68
N LEU A 153 -5.08 -11.11 -9.65
CA LEU A 153 -3.77 -10.51 -9.43
C LEU A 153 -3.85 -9.00 -9.62
N ARG A 154 -3.48 -8.26 -8.57
CA ARG A 154 -3.50 -6.79 -8.59
C ARG A 154 -2.21 -6.20 -8.05
N ILE A 155 -1.93 -4.98 -8.45
CA ILE A 155 -0.86 -4.21 -7.88
C ILE A 155 -1.32 -3.63 -6.55
N GLY A 156 -0.49 -3.75 -5.52
CA GLY A 156 -0.72 -3.13 -4.22
C GLY A 156 0.48 -2.36 -3.71
N LEU A 157 0.20 -1.35 -2.88
CA LEU A 157 1.19 -0.55 -2.16
C LEU A 157 1.20 -0.97 -0.68
N ILE A 158 2.31 -1.49 -0.20
CA ILE A 158 2.51 -1.78 1.21
C ILE A 158 2.70 -0.44 1.93
N ILE A 159 1.65 0.02 2.62
CA ILE A 159 1.63 1.29 3.34
C ILE A 159 2.54 1.20 4.57
N SER A 160 2.33 0.14 5.35
CA SER A 160 3.12 -0.15 6.53
C SER A 160 3.36 -1.65 6.65
N ALA A 161 4.54 -2.01 7.14
CA ALA A 161 4.87 -3.38 7.53
C ALA A 161 5.38 -3.37 8.98
N GLU A 162 4.94 -4.35 9.77
CA GLU A 162 5.33 -4.52 11.17
C GLU A 162 5.63 -6.00 11.44
N LYS A 163 6.50 -6.29 12.42
CA LYS A 163 6.73 -7.68 12.83
C LYS A 163 5.50 -8.23 13.53
N HIS A 164 5.13 -9.46 13.22
CA HIS A 164 4.00 -10.10 13.87
C HIS A 164 4.27 -10.29 15.39
N PRO A 165 3.33 -9.92 16.28
CA PRO A 165 3.55 -9.95 17.73
C PRO A 165 3.85 -11.37 18.26
N ASP A 166 3.17 -12.37 17.71
CA ASP A 166 3.31 -13.78 18.12
C ASP A 166 4.18 -14.64 17.18
N ALA A 167 4.87 -14.05 16.19
CA ALA A 167 5.64 -14.82 15.20
C ALA A 167 6.84 -14.06 14.61
N ASP A 168 8.05 -14.48 14.98
CA ASP A 168 9.30 -13.83 14.56
C ASP A 168 9.60 -13.94 13.06
N SER A 169 8.95 -14.87 12.36
CA SER A 169 9.17 -15.12 10.93
C SER A 169 8.16 -14.43 10.02
N LEU A 170 7.15 -13.74 10.57
CA LEU A 170 6.05 -13.16 9.82
C LEU A 170 6.05 -11.62 9.95
N TYR A 171 5.72 -10.96 8.86
CA TYR A 171 5.33 -9.55 8.85
C TYR A 171 3.81 -9.45 8.76
N VAL A 172 3.27 -8.39 9.36
CA VAL A 172 1.89 -7.94 9.20
C VAL A 172 1.96 -6.63 8.42
N GLU A 173 1.37 -6.64 7.23
CA GLU A 173 1.41 -5.55 6.27
C GLU A 173 0.01 -4.98 6.07
N GLN A 174 -0.09 -3.65 6.02
CA GLN A 174 -1.28 -2.97 5.53
C GLN A 174 -1.04 -2.59 4.08
N VAL A 175 -1.81 -3.17 3.17
CA VAL A 175 -1.60 -3.04 1.73
C VAL A 175 -2.80 -2.40 1.06
N ASP A 176 -2.58 -1.27 0.39
CA ASP A 176 -3.56 -0.65 -0.47
C ASP A 176 -3.62 -1.39 -1.80
N VAL A 177 -4.81 -1.84 -2.20
CA VAL A 177 -5.09 -2.55 -3.46
C VAL A 177 -6.08 -1.79 -4.34
N GLY A 178 -6.23 -0.47 -4.13
CA GLY A 178 -7.22 0.35 -4.81
C GLY A 178 -8.66 0.10 -4.33
N GLU A 179 -8.81 -0.43 -3.12
CA GLU A 179 -10.09 -0.63 -2.45
C GLU A 179 -10.36 0.48 -1.42
N ALA A 180 -11.59 0.58 -0.91
CA ALA A 180 -11.96 1.61 0.06
C ALA A 180 -11.16 1.52 1.39
N CYS A 181 -10.71 0.33 1.75
CA CYS A 181 -9.89 0.07 2.93
C CYS A 181 -8.65 -0.75 2.55
N PRO A 182 -7.48 -0.46 3.14
CA PRO A 182 -6.31 -1.33 3.02
C PRO A 182 -6.62 -2.75 3.52
N ARG A 183 -6.00 -3.74 2.89
CA ARG A 183 -6.09 -5.13 3.30
C ARG A 183 -4.94 -5.47 4.23
N THR A 184 -5.23 -6.32 5.21
CA THR A 184 -4.19 -6.90 6.07
C THR A 184 -3.60 -8.14 5.42
N VAL A 185 -2.27 -8.16 5.26
CA VAL A 185 -1.52 -9.25 4.63
C VAL A 185 -0.48 -9.75 5.61
N VAL A 186 -0.32 -11.07 5.70
CA VAL A 186 0.69 -11.70 6.55
C VAL A 186 1.68 -12.45 5.68
N SER A 187 2.93 -11.99 5.67
CA SER A 187 3.97 -12.50 4.76
C SER A 187 5.17 -13.07 5.52
N GLY A 188 5.68 -14.22 5.08
CA GLY A 188 6.82 -14.91 5.68
C GLY A 188 8.19 -14.39 5.22
N LEU A 189 8.37 -13.07 5.16
CA LEU A 189 9.52 -12.44 4.49
C LEU A 189 10.63 -11.95 5.43
N VAL A 190 10.48 -12.11 6.75
CA VAL A 190 11.41 -11.56 7.76
C VAL A 190 12.85 -12.00 7.58
N LYS A 191 13.08 -13.23 7.11
CA LYS A 191 14.43 -13.77 6.88
C LYS A 191 15.07 -13.31 5.57
N HIS A 192 14.28 -12.78 4.65
CA HIS A 192 14.70 -12.48 3.28
C HIS A 192 14.77 -10.99 2.99
N ILE A 193 13.84 -10.21 3.55
CA ILE A 193 13.68 -8.79 3.24
C ILE A 193 13.66 -8.00 4.55
N PRO A 194 14.56 -7.01 4.72
CA PRO A 194 14.55 -6.17 5.91
C PRO A 194 13.32 -5.26 5.93
N LEU A 195 12.86 -4.91 7.12
CA LEU A 195 11.65 -4.10 7.34
C LEU A 195 11.67 -2.78 6.56
N ASP A 196 12.82 -2.12 6.49
CA ASP A 196 12.98 -0.84 5.77
C ASP A 196 12.70 -0.94 4.28
N LYS A 197 12.88 -2.14 3.70
CA LYS A 197 12.60 -2.41 2.28
C LYS A 197 11.16 -2.85 2.04
N MET A 198 10.37 -3.05 3.08
CA MET A 198 8.94 -3.37 2.98
C MET A 198 8.07 -2.11 3.03
N GLN A 199 8.53 -1.05 3.69
CA GLN A 199 7.78 0.20 3.81
C GLN A 199 7.61 0.88 2.46
N ASN A 200 6.38 1.33 2.17
CA ASN A 200 6.02 2.05 0.94
C ASN A 200 6.46 1.32 -0.35
N ARG A 201 6.40 -0.01 -0.34
CA ARG A 201 6.83 -0.83 -1.47
C ARG A 201 5.64 -1.29 -2.30
N MET A 202 5.77 -1.19 -3.62
CA MET A 202 4.82 -1.75 -4.57
C MET A 202 5.08 -3.24 -4.76
N ALA A 203 4.02 -4.04 -4.80
CA ALA A 203 4.09 -5.48 -4.99
C ALA A 203 2.89 -5.99 -5.80
N VAL A 204 3.03 -7.17 -6.38
CA VAL A 204 1.90 -7.91 -6.96
C VAL A 204 1.25 -8.75 -5.87
N LEU A 205 -0.07 -8.66 -5.73
CA LEU A 205 -0.87 -9.39 -4.75
C LEU A 205 -1.86 -10.33 -5.42
N LEU A 206 -2.09 -11.47 -4.79
CA LEU A 206 -3.22 -12.35 -5.09
C LEU A 206 -4.38 -12.06 -4.13
N CYS A 207 -5.47 -11.52 -4.66
CA CYS A 207 -6.55 -10.91 -3.88
C CYS A 207 -7.82 -11.77 -3.73
N ASN A 208 -7.97 -12.84 -4.50
CA ASN A 208 -9.16 -13.71 -4.45
C ASN A 208 -8.94 -15.05 -3.74
N LEU A 209 -7.86 -15.20 -2.98
CA LEU A 209 -7.72 -16.33 -2.06
C LEU A 209 -8.70 -16.20 -0.89
N LYS A 210 -9.17 -17.34 -0.40
CA LYS A 210 -9.94 -17.38 0.84
C LYS A 210 -9.07 -16.86 2.00
N PRO A 211 -9.53 -15.86 2.77
CA PRO A 211 -8.76 -15.32 3.89
C PRO A 211 -8.36 -16.41 4.89
N ALA A 212 -7.09 -16.42 5.28
CA ALA A 212 -6.51 -17.44 6.15
C ALA A 212 -6.00 -16.80 7.45
N LYS A 213 -6.24 -17.45 8.58
CA LYS A 213 -5.71 -17.01 9.87
C LYS A 213 -4.30 -17.56 10.06
N MET A 214 -3.34 -16.68 10.24
CA MET A 214 -1.95 -16.99 10.56
C MET A 214 -1.64 -16.40 11.93
N ARG A 215 -1.46 -17.27 12.94
CA ARG A 215 -1.07 -16.87 14.31
C ARG A 215 -1.97 -15.80 14.95
N GLY A 216 -3.26 -15.80 14.61
CA GLY A 216 -4.26 -14.88 15.17
C GLY A 216 -4.66 -13.74 14.24
N VAL A 217 -3.81 -13.37 13.27
CA VAL A 217 -4.09 -12.34 12.27
C VAL A 217 -4.69 -12.96 11.00
N VAL A 218 -5.70 -12.33 10.42
CA VAL A 218 -6.33 -12.78 9.17
C VAL A 218 -5.57 -12.15 7.99
N SER A 219 -4.93 -12.97 7.16
CA SER A 219 -4.37 -12.53 5.88
C SER A 219 -5.45 -12.55 4.80
N GLN A 220 -5.69 -11.42 4.15
CA GLN A 220 -6.73 -11.22 3.13
C GLN A 220 -6.19 -11.23 1.69
N ALA A 221 -4.87 -11.28 1.53
CA ALA A 221 -4.19 -11.43 0.26
C ALA A 221 -2.84 -12.14 0.48
N MET A 222 -2.12 -12.38 -0.61
CA MET A 222 -0.78 -12.97 -0.60
C MET A 222 0.15 -12.17 -1.52
N VAL A 223 1.34 -11.83 -1.04
CA VAL A 223 2.38 -11.15 -1.83
C VAL A 223 3.04 -12.15 -2.76
N MET A 224 3.03 -11.87 -4.06
CA MET A 224 3.65 -12.73 -5.06
C MET A 224 5.16 -12.53 -5.07
N CYS A 225 5.90 -13.62 -4.89
CA CYS A 225 7.35 -13.61 -4.82
C CYS A 225 7.98 -14.63 -5.75
N ALA A 226 9.12 -14.28 -6.35
CA ALA A 226 10.03 -15.27 -6.91
C ALA A 226 10.75 -15.99 -5.76
N SER A 227 10.69 -17.31 -5.75
CA SER A 227 11.25 -18.14 -4.68
C SER A 227 12.13 -19.25 -5.26
N SER A 228 13.30 -19.40 -4.64
CA SER A 228 14.26 -20.47 -4.83
C SER A 228 14.61 -21.04 -3.45
N PRO A 229 15.30 -22.20 -3.37
CA PRO A 229 15.68 -22.80 -2.09
C PRO A 229 16.44 -21.84 -1.16
N ASP A 230 17.23 -20.94 -1.73
CA ASP A 230 18.15 -20.07 -0.98
C ASP A 230 17.68 -18.61 -0.85
N LYS A 231 16.78 -18.14 -1.73
CA LYS A 231 16.42 -16.72 -1.84
C LYS A 231 14.95 -16.52 -2.21
N VAL A 232 14.37 -15.45 -1.69
CA VAL A 232 13.02 -14.98 -2.02
C VAL A 232 13.08 -13.49 -2.37
N GLU A 233 12.47 -13.11 -3.48
CA GLU A 233 12.36 -11.74 -3.96
C GLU A 233 10.90 -11.40 -4.27
N ILE A 234 10.43 -10.23 -3.81
CA ILE A 234 9.12 -9.71 -4.19
C ILE A 234 9.13 -9.35 -5.68
N LEU A 235 8.04 -9.66 -6.39
CA LEU A 235 7.85 -9.22 -7.76
C LEU A 235 7.58 -7.71 -7.80
N ASP A 236 8.47 -6.98 -8.45
CA ASP A 236 8.38 -5.53 -8.62
C ASP A 236 7.49 -5.22 -9.85
N PRO A 237 6.40 -4.44 -9.67
CA PRO A 237 5.55 -4.03 -10.78
C PRO A 237 6.23 -2.97 -11.67
N PRO A 238 5.72 -2.75 -12.90
CA PRO A 238 6.30 -1.77 -13.81
C PRO A 238 6.20 -0.34 -13.28
N SER A 239 7.10 0.53 -13.75
CA SER A 239 7.09 1.96 -13.38
C SER A 239 5.77 2.62 -13.80
N GLY A 240 5.15 3.35 -12.87
CA GLY A 240 3.85 4.01 -13.08
C GLY A 240 2.63 3.16 -12.74
N ALA A 241 2.82 1.90 -12.30
CA ALA A 241 1.73 1.11 -11.73
C ALA A 241 1.11 1.81 -10.51
N VAL A 242 -0.21 1.72 -10.37
CA VAL A 242 -0.95 2.28 -9.23
C VAL A 242 -1.66 1.17 -8.47
N PRO A 243 -1.91 1.35 -7.17
CA PRO A 243 -2.71 0.41 -6.39
C PRO A 243 -4.05 0.11 -7.07
N GLY A 244 -4.37 -1.18 -7.20
CA GLY A 244 -5.59 -1.67 -7.85
C GLY A 244 -5.48 -1.97 -9.34
N ASP A 245 -4.36 -1.63 -9.98
CA ASP A 245 -4.11 -2.07 -11.36
C ASP A 245 -4.16 -3.60 -11.45
N ARG A 246 -4.92 -4.11 -12.43
CA ARG A 246 -5.04 -5.54 -12.67
C ARG A 246 -3.85 -6.04 -13.49
N VAL A 247 -3.29 -7.17 -13.08
CA VAL A 247 -2.29 -7.91 -13.86
C VAL A 247 -3.01 -8.87 -14.80
N THR A 248 -2.66 -8.79 -16.07
CA THR A 248 -3.27 -9.55 -17.16
C THR A 248 -2.21 -10.35 -17.91
N PHE A 249 -2.67 -11.36 -18.65
CA PHE A 249 -1.81 -12.32 -19.34
C PHE A 249 -2.24 -12.42 -20.80
N GLN A 250 -1.30 -12.22 -21.72
CA GLN A 250 -1.59 -12.38 -23.14
C GLN A 250 -1.96 -13.84 -23.43
N GLY A 251 -3.06 -14.04 -24.16
CA GLY A 251 -3.55 -15.38 -24.54
C GLY A 251 -4.42 -16.08 -23.50
N PHE A 252 -4.67 -15.47 -22.33
CA PHE A 252 -5.56 -16.02 -21.30
C PHE A 252 -6.69 -15.02 -20.95
N PRO A 253 -7.68 -14.84 -21.85
CA PRO A 253 -8.81 -13.98 -21.57
C PRO A 253 -9.74 -14.63 -20.53
N GLY A 254 -10.09 -13.88 -19.48
CA GLY A 254 -11.05 -14.35 -18.48
C GLY A 254 -11.22 -13.37 -17.32
N GLU A 255 -12.30 -13.56 -16.58
CA GLU A 255 -12.58 -12.81 -15.35
C GLU A 255 -12.19 -13.65 -14.13
N PRO A 256 -11.64 -13.03 -13.07
CA PRO A 256 -11.18 -13.78 -11.92
C PRO A 256 -12.37 -14.26 -11.10
N ASP A 257 -12.21 -15.39 -10.41
CA ASP A 257 -13.22 -15.85 -9.47
C ASP A 257 -13.35 -14.84 -8.32
N LYS A 258 -14.57 -14.59 -7.84
CA LYS A 258 -14.82 -13.71 -6.68
C LYS A 258 -14.08 -14.19 -5.41
N GLU A 259 -14.05 -15.51 -5.22
CA GLU A 259 -13.25 -16.18 -4.19
C GLU A 259 -12.86 -17.56 -4.71
N LEU A 260 -11.58 -17.92 -4.61
CA LEU A 260 -11.07 -19.22 -5.01
C LEU A 260 -11.53 -20.29 -4.02
N ASN A 261 -12.19 -21.33 -4.54
CA ASN A 261 -12.60 -22.47 -3.72
C ASN A 261 -11.40 -23.38 -3.41
N PRO A 262 -11.00 -23.56 -2.14
CA PRO A 262 -9.86 -24.40 -1.78
C PRO A 262 -10.00 -25.87 -2.21
N LYS A 263 -11.24 -26.38 -2.36
CA LYS A 263 -11.48 -27.74 -2.82
C LYS A 263 -11.09 -27.96 -4.29
N LYS A 264 -11.13 -26.90 -5.10
CA LYS A 264 -10.78 -26.96 -6.53
C LYS A 264 -9.27 -26.88 -6.75
N LYS A 265 -8.50 -26.51 -5.72
CA LYS A 265 -7.04 -26.39 -5.78
C LYS A 265 -6.53 -25.65 -7.01
N VAL A 266 -7.18 -24.51 -7.32
CA VAL A 266 -6.93 -23.73 -8.54
C VAL A 266 -5.50 -23.18 -8.53
N TRP A 267 -5.10 -22.59 -7.41
CA TRP A 267 -3.76 -22.06 -7.20
C TRP A 267 -2.70 -23.15 -7.39
N GLU A 268 -2.90 -24.33 -6.81
CA GLU A 268 -1.94 -25.44 -6.87
C GLU A 268 -1.79 -26.04 -8.27
N GLN A 269 -2.80 -25.88 -9.13
CA GLN A 269 -2.71 -26.27 -10.55
C GLN A 269 -2.02 -25.21 -11.41
N VAL A 270 -2.14 -23.93 -11.06
CA VAL A 270 -1.56 -22.80 -11.80
C VAL A 270 -0.11 -22.53 -11.38
N GLN A 271 0.20 -22.69 -10.09
CA GLN A 271 1.49 -22.34 -9.47
C GLN A 271 2.72 -23.02 -10.12
N PRO A 272 2.69 -24.29 -10.55
CA PRO A 272 3.84 -24.92 -11.20
C PRO A 272 4.23 -24.27 -12.54
N ASP A 273 3.26 -23.63 -13.21
CA ASP A 273 3.45 -22.95 -14.48
C ASP A 273 3.84 -21.47 -14.33
N LEU A 274 3.89 -20.96 -13.08
CA LEU A 274 4.31 -19.60 -12.75
C LEU A 274 5.82 -19.55 -12.47
N LEU A 275 6.55 -18.89 -13.37
CA LEU A 275 8.00 -18.83 -13.33
C LEU A 275 8.53 -17.51 -13.88
N THR A 276 9.68 -17.07 -13.38
CA THR A 276 10.41 -15.97 -13.99
C THR A 276 11.20 -16.45 -15.20
N ASP A 277 11.30 -15.65 -16.25
CA ASP A 277 12.08 -15.97 -17.44
C ASP A 277 13.58 -15.61 -17.28
N ALA A 278 14.36 -15.74 -18.35
CA ALA A 278 15.79 -15.39 -18.38
C ALA A 278 16.05 -13.89 -18.15
N GLN A 279 15.06 -13.03 -18.36
CA GLN A 279 15.13 -11.58 -18.13
C GLN A 279 14.55 -11.18 -16.76
N CYS A 280 14.28 -12.15 -15.88
CA CYS A 280 13.63 -11.98 -14.59
C CYS A 280 12.17 -11.50 -14.68
N VAL A 281 11.53 -11.57 -15.85
CA VAL A 281 10.11 -11.20 -16.03
C VAL A 281 9.25 -12.33 -15.48
N ALA A 282 8.24 -12.00 -14.67
CA ALA A 282 7.29 -12.98 -14.19
C ALA A 282 6.39 -13.45 -15.35
N THR A 283 6.24 -14.76 -15.52
CA THR A 283 5.45 -15.35 -16.61
C THR A 283 4.57 -16.51 -16.15
N TYR A 284 3.48 -16.74 -16.86
CA TYR A 284 2.65 -17.95 -16.79
C TYR A 284 2.70 -18.64 -18.16
N LYS A 285 3.27 -19.84 -18.26
CA LYS A 285 3.44 -20.54 -19.56
C LYS A 285 4.11 -19.68 -20.65
N GLY A 286 5.04 -18.81 -20.26
CA GLY A 286 5.70 -17.85 -21.14
C GLY A 286 4.93 -16.56 -21.43
N ALA A 287 3.67 -16.43 -20.99
CA ALA A 287 2.93 -15.17 -21.05
C ALA A 287 3.32 -14.27 -19.87
N ALA A 288 3.81 -13.06 -20.15
CA ALA A 288 4.28 -12.14 -19.12
C ALA A 288 3.13 -11.60 -18.25
N PHE A 289 3.45 -11.33 -16.98
CA PHE A 289 2.61 -10.56 -16.06
C PHE A 289 2.60 -9.11 -16.54
N GLU A 290 1.55 -8.69 -17.23
CA GLU A 290 1.45 -7.36 -17.83
C GLU A 290 0.42 -6.49 -17.10
N VAL A 291 0.83 -5.26 -16.78
CA VAL A 291 -0.07 -4.20 -16.35
C VAL A 291 -0.42 -3.35 -17.56
N ALA A 292 -1.71 -3.27 -17.88
CA ALA A 292 -2.22 -2.64 -19.09
C ALA A 292 -1.64 -1.22 -19.29
N GLY A 293 -0.90 -1.04 -20.39
CA GLY A 293 -0.32 0.26 -20.78
C GLY A 293 0.89 0.73 -19.96
N LYS A 294 1.43 -0.09 -19.05
CA LYS A 294 2.53 0.30 -18.15
C LYS A 294 3.76 -0.60 -18.26
N GLY A 295 3.57 -1.89 -18.57
CA GLY A 295 4.65 -2.83 -18.83
C GLY A 295 4.52 -4.11 -18.01
N VAL A 296 5.65 -4.78 -17.77
CA VAL A 296 5.69 -6.12 -17.18
C VAL A 296 6.26 -6.14 -15.76
N CYS A 297 5.79 -7.06 -14.94
CA CYS A 297 6.31 -7.30 -13.59
C CYS A 297 7.58 -8.15 -13.62
N LYS A 298 8.57 -7.81 -12.78
CA LYS A 298 9.88 -8.47 -12.78
C LYS A 298 10.36 -8.79 -11.36
N ALA A 299 11.13 -9.87 -11.23
CA ALA A 299 12.01 -10.08 -10.08
C ALA A 299 13.29 -9.24 -10.24
N GLN A 300 14.03 -9.04 -9.14
CA GLN A 300 15.21 -8.17 -9.13
C GLN A 300 16.42 -8.85 -9.76
N THR A 301 16.68 -10.09 -9.36
CA THR A 301 17.83 -10.87 -9.82
C THR A 301 17.48 -12.32 -10.13
N MET A 302 16.29 -12.78 -9.74
CA MET A 302 15.87 -14.17 -9.88
C MET A 302 15.28 -14.47 -11.27
N SER A 303 16.08 -15.11 -12.12
CA SER A 303 15.64 -15.70 -13.39
C SER A 303 15.34 -17.18 -13.24
N ASN A 304 14.47 -17.72 -14.11
CA ASN A 304 14.09 -19.15 -14.14
C ASN A 304 13.68 -19.72 -12.78
N SER A 305 13.05 -18.89 -11.94
CA SER A 305 12.68 -19.23 -10.58
C SER A 305 11.17 -19.40 -10.46
N GLY A 306 10.72 -20.32 -9.61
CA GLY A 306 9.30 -20.51 -9.36
C GLY A 306 8.69 -19.32 -8.63
N ILE A 307 7.44 -18.99 -8.95
CA ILE A 307 6.68 -17.94 -8.27
C ILE A 307 5.75 -18.59 -7.24
N LYS A 308 5.68 -18.00 -6.05
CA LYS A 308 4.86 -18.45 -4.92
C LYS A 308 4.17 -17.29 -4.23
#